data_AF-A0A401ZBB9-F1
#
_entry.id   AF-A0A401ZBB9-F1
#
_cell.length_a   1.000
_cell.length_b   1.000
_cell.length_c   1.000
_cell.angle_alpha   90.00
_cell.angle_beta   90.00
_cell.angle_gamma   90.00
#
_symmetry.space_group_name_H-M   'P 1'
#
loop_
_entity.id
_entity.type
_entity.pdbx_description
1 polymer ?
#
loop_
_entity_poly.entity_id
_entity_poly.type
_entity_poly.pdbx_seq_one_letter_code
_entity_poly.pdbx_strand_id
1 'polypeptide(L)'
;MSAASLVISVLCWTIIACAITPVVWLFLLPYLKGLTRAERRATNLLRDMLTPEQFRQLLWRGYLEIPSPSEPRWTYRVPRTKGYVQIIEGGRAVMRLCLQPTEYLPDADVVVLHKLMIEANEEVYLQKANKYACRD
;
A
#
# COMPACT_ATOMS: atom_id res chain seq x y z
N MET A 1 -35.76 20.29 37.24
CA MET A 1 -34.82 19.17 37.01
C MET A 1 -34.18 18.82 38.34
N SER A 2 -34.22 17.57 38.78
CA SER A 2 -33.62 17.19 40.07
C SER A 2 -32.12 17.01 39.92
N ALA A 3 -31.34 17.29 40.97
CA ALA A 3 -29.89 17.08 40.98
C ALA A 3 -29.51 15.65 40.54
N ALA A 4 -30.34 14.66 40.88
CA ALA A 4 -30.16 13.25 40.48
C ALA A 4 -30.21 13.05 38.96
N SER A 5 -31.15 13.70 38.24
CA SER A 5 -31.23 13.61 36.78
C SER A 5 -30.00 14.18 36.07
N LEU A 6 -29.37 15.18 36.68
CA LEU A 6 -28.16 15.85 36.16
C LEU A 6 -26.91 15.00 36.38
N VAL A 7 -26.80 14.34 37.54
CA VAL A 7 -25.68 13.43 37.82
C VAL A 7 -25.72 12.21 36.90
N ILE A 8 -26.90 11.62 36.67
CA ILE A 8 -27.06 10.45 35.80
C ILE A 8 -26.71 10.80 34.35
N SER A 9 -27.12 11.97 33.86
CA SER A 9 -26.80 12.36 32.48
C SER A 9 -25.30 12.58 32.29
N VAL A 10 -24.63 13.24 33.24
CA VAL A 10 -23.17 13.46 33.20
C VAL A 10 -22.41 12.13 33.19
N LEU A 11 -22.77 11.20 34.09
CA LEU A 11 -22.14 9.88 34.14
C LEU A 11 -22.32 9.11 32.82
N CYS A 12 -23.53 9.15 32.23
CA CYS A 12 -23.81 8.51 30.95
C CYS A 12 -22.94 9.08 29.82
N TRP A 13 -22.82 10.41 29.72
CA TRP A 13 -21.97 11.05 28.71
C TRP A 13 -20.49 10.74 28.90
N THR A 14 -19.98 10.67 30.13
CA THR A 14 -18.57 10.32 30.38
C THR A 14 -18.25 8.88 29.95
N ILE A 15 -19.14 7.92 30.20
CA ILE A 15 -18.96 6.53 29.79
C ILE A 15 -18.96 6.42 28.26
N ILE A 16 -19.91 7.09 27.60
CA ILE A 16 -20.00 7.13 26.13
C ILE A 16 -18.72 7.74 25.53
N ALA A 17 -18.24 8.87 26.06
CA ALA A 17 -17.02 9.50 25.60
C ALA A 17 -15.81 8.57 25.76
N CYS A 18 -15.62 7.95 26.94
CA CYS A 18 -14.51 7.02 27.18
C CYS A 18 -14.52 5.79 26.26
N ALA A 19 -15.70 5.30 25.85
CA ALA A 19 -15.83 4.18 24.93
C ALA A 19 -15.59 4.57 23.46
N ILE A 20 -16.05 5.75 23.03
CA ILE A 20 -15.94 6.21 21.64
C ILE A 20 -14.55 6.75 21.32
N THR A 21 -13.88 7.39 22.28
CA THR A 21 -12.56 8.01 22.07
C THR A 21 -11.49 7.03 21.54
N PRO A 22 -11.27 5.82 22.10
CA PRO A 22 -10.27 4.88 21.58
C PRO A 22 -10.65 4.34 20.20
N VAL A 23 -11.94 4.16 19.93
CA VAL A 23 -12.44 3.72 18.61
C VAL A 23 -12.14 4.80 17.57
N VAL A 24 -12.53 6.04 17.84
CA VAL A 24 -12.26 7.19 16.98
C VAL A 24 -10.75 7.40 16.77
N TRP A 25 -9.95 7.23 17.82
CA TRP A 25 -8.48 7.31 17.75
C TRP A 25 -7.90 6.22 16.84
N LEU A 26 -8.33 4.96 16.98
CA LEU A 26 -7.89 3.84 16.14
C LEU A 26 -8.27 4.04 14.66
N PHE A 27 -9.42 4.65 14.38
CA PHE A 27 -9.88 4.92 13.01
C PHE A 27 -9.29 6.21 12.40
N LEU A 28 -8.99 7.26 13.19
CA LEU A 28 -8.44 8.53 12.70
C LEU A 28 -6.92 8.51 12.51
N LEU A 29 -6.17 7.82 13.36
CA LEU A 29 -4.72 7.67 13.26
C LEU A 29 -4.21 7.23 11.87
N PRO A 30 -4.77 6.19 11.23
CA PRO A 30 -4.35 5.79 9.90
C PRO A 30 -4.64 6.88 8.85
N TYR A 31 -5.69 7.68 9.03
CA TYR A 31 -6.04 8.77 8.13
C TYR A 31 -5.05 9.96 8.23
N LEU A 32 -4.58 10.27 9.44
CA LEU A 32 -3.59 11.34 9.68
C LEU A 32 -2.18 10.97 9.19
N LYS A 33 -1.81 9.68 9.16
CA LYS A 33 -0.51 9.23 8.65
C LYS A 33 -0.30 9.53 7.17
N GLY A 34 -1.37 9.58 6.35
CA GLY A 34 -1.31 9.90 4.92
C GLY A 34 -1.09 11.40 4.58
N LEU A 35 -0.97 12.28 5.58
CA LEU A 35 -0.92 13.73 5.38
C LEU A 35 0.48 14.35 5.41
N THR A 36 1.54 13.58 5.60
CA THR A 36 2.89 14.14 5.67
C THR A 36 3.33 14.73 4.32
N ARG A 37 4.26 15.68 4.36
CA ARG A 37 4.85 16.27 3.13
C ARG A 37 5.53 15.21 2.25
N ALA A 38 6.12 14.17 2.87
CA ALA A 38 6.75 13.07 2.16
C ALA A 38 5.72 12.23 1.38
N GLU A 39 4.62 11.82 2.02
CA GLU A 39 3.54 11.05 1.37
C GLU A 39 2.92 11.80 0.18
N ARG A 40 2.71 13.11 0.33
CA ARG A 40 2.22 13.96 -0.78
C ARG A 40 3.19 14.00 -1.95
N ARG A 41 4.49 14.16 -1.67
CA ARG A 41 5.53 14.18 -2.70
C ARG A 41 5.61 12.83 -3.42
N ALA A 42 5.58 11.72 -2.68
CA ALA A 42 5.59 10.38 -3.23
C ALA A 42 4.36 10.11 -4.09
N THR A 43 3.18 10.55 -3.66
CA THR A 43 1.94 10.44 -4.45
C THR A 43 2.01 11.22 -5.76
N ASN A 44 2.62 12.41 -5.75
CA ASN A 44 2.82 13.18 -6.97
C ASN A 44 3.80 12.47 -7.92
N LEU A 45 4.92 11.98 -7.41
CA LEU A 45 5.87 11.20 -8.21
C LEU A 45 5.21 9.98 -8.84
N LEU A 46 4.39 9.25 -8.07
CA LEU A 46 3.63 8.11 -8.58
C LEU A 46 2.68 8.50 -9.73
N ARG A 47 2.01 9.66 -9.63
CA ARG A 47 1.14 10.17 -10.70
C ARG A 47 1.92 10.57 -11.94
N ASP A 48 3.11 11.12 -11.78
CA ASP A 48 3.96 11.51 -12.90
C ASP A 48 4.56 10.28 -13.62
N MET A 49 4.76 9.17 -12.89
CA MET A 49 5.37 7.94 -13.41
C MET A 49 4.36 6.95 -14.02
N LEU A 50 3.07 7.05 -13.68
CA LEU A 50 2.04 6.13 -14.15
C LEU A 50 1.16 6.77 -15.23
N THR A 51 0.75 5.98 -16.21
CA THR A 51 -0.35 6.42 -17.09
C THR A 51 -1.66 6.54 -16.30
N PRO A 52 -2.63 7.34 -16.76
CA PRO A 52 -3.94 7.44 -16.09
C PRO A 52 -4.64 6.09 -15.93
N GLU A 53 -4.43 5.14 -16.85
CA GLU A 53 -4.98 3.78 -16.81
C GLU A 53 -4.28 2.95 -15.73
N GLN A 54 -2.95 3.00 -15.66
CA GLN A 54 -2.17 2.33 -14.62
C GLN A 54 -2.50 2.86 -13.24
N PHE A 55 -2.63 4.18 -13.09
CA PHE A 55 -3.02 4.79 -11.82
C PHE A 55 -4.43 4.35 -11.40
N ARG A 56 -5.40 4.34 -12.33
CA ARG A 56 -6.75 3.81 -12.06
C ARG A 56 -6.73 2.34 -11.68
N GLN A 57 -5.95 1.52 -12.39
CA GLN A 57 -5.78 0.10 -12.10
C GLN A 57 -5.25 -0.10 -10.67
N LEU A 58 -4.19 0.61 -10.30
CA LEU A 58 -3.58 0.53 -8.97
C LEU A 58 -4.58 0.91 -7.86
N LEU A 59 -5.38 1.95 -8.09
CA LEU A 59 -6.40 2.37 -7.12
C LEU A 59 -7.54 1.36 -6.98
N TRP A 60 -8.00 0.76 -8.09
CA TRP A 60 -9.17 -0.12 -8.09
C TRP A 60 -8.83 -1.57 -7.73
N ARG A 61 -7.71 -2.09 -8.25
CA ARG A 61 -7.28 -3.47 -8.03
C ARG A 61 -6.36 -3.62 -6.82
N GLY A 62 -5.75 -2.53 -6.35
CA GLY A 62 -4.79 -2.56 -5.26
C GLY A 62 -3.39 -3.04 -5.68
N TYR A 63 -3.14 -3.23 -6.97
CA TYR A 63 -1.84 -3.57 -7.53
C TYR A 63 -1.66 -2.99 -8.94
N LEU A 64 -0.41 -2.79 -9.32
CA LEU A 64 0.03 -2.35 -10.65
C LEU A 64 0.54 -3.55 -11.44
N GLU A 65 0.06 -3.71 -12.68
CA GLU A 65 0.59 -4.71 -13.61
C GLU A 65 1.69 -4.09 -14.47
N ILE A 66 2.85 -4.75 -14.51
CA ILE A 66 4.03 -4.31 -15.27
C ILE A 66 4.49 -5.49 -16.14
N PRO A 67 4.47 -5.36 -17.48
CA PRO A 67 4.99 -6.41 -18.36
C PRO A 67 6.50 -6.55 -18.17
N SER A 68 7.00 -7.78 -18.19
CA SER A 68 8.44 -8.04 -18.18
C SER A 68 9.09 -7.54 -19.48
N PRO A 69 10.18 -6.75 -19.41
CA PRO A 69 10.95 -6.39 -20.59
C PRO A 69 11.69 -7.57 -21.26
N SER A 70 12.08 -8.60 -20.49
CA SER A 70 12.87 -9.73 -21.00
C SER A 70 12.07 -11.02 -21.29
N GLU A 71 10.95 -11.26 -20.60
CA GLU A 71 10.12 -12.46 -20.77
C GLU A 71 8.65 -12.10 -21.09
N PRO A 72 8.24 -12.15 -22.37
CA PRO A 72 6.90 -11.70 -22.79
C PRO A 72 5.71 -12.39 -22.12
N ARG A 73 5.91 -13.59 -21.55
CA ARG A 73 4.85 -14.33 -20.84
C ARG A 73 4.64 -13.87 -19.40
N TRP A 74 5.56 -13.08 -18.86
CA TRP A 74 5.56 -12.67 -17.47
C TRP A 74 5.00 -11.25 -17.29
N THR A 75 4.11 -11.14 -16.30
CA THR A 75 3.61 -9.85 -15.82
C THR A 75 3.83 -9.76 -14.33
N TYR A 76 4.49 -8.70 -13.88
CA TYR A 76 4.64 -8.40 -12.46
C TYR A 76 3.38 -7.75 -11.90
N ARG A 77 2.94 -8.20 -10.73
CA ARG A 77 1.93 -7.52 -9.91
C ARG A 77 2.58 -6.91 -8.69
N VAL A 78 2.74 -5.60 -8.74
CA VAL A 78 3.30 -4.80 -7.64
C VAL A 78 2.16 -4.33 -6.74
N PRO A 79 2.10 -4.73 -5.46
CA PRO A 79 1.04 -4.29 -4.56
C PRO A 79 1.14 -2.80 -4.26
N ARG A 80 0.00 -2.15 -4.04
CA ARG A 80 -0.07 -0.72 -3.68
C ARG A 80 0.60 -0.42 -2.34
N THR A 81 0.56 -1.38 -1.42
CA THR A 81 1.17 -1.30 -0.09
C THR A 81 2.30 -2.32 0.00
N LYS A 82 3.08 -2.26 1.09
CA LYS A 82 4.19 -3.20 1.34
C LYS A 82 3.73 -4.65 1.21
N GLY A 83 4.51 -5.45 0.49
CA GLY A 83 4.21 -6.86 0.27
C GLY A 83 5.11 -7.50 -0.78
N TYR A 84 4.77 -8.73 -1.15
CA TYR A 84 5.46 -9.44 -2.22
C TYR A 84 4.99 -8.98 -3.59
N VAL A 85 5.94 -8.74 -4.50
CA VAL A 85 5.65 -8.62 -5.92
C VAL A 85 5.42 -10.02 -6.47
N GLN A 86 4.37 -10.23 -7.25
CA GLN A 86 4.07 -11.53 -7.85
C GLN A 86 4.43 -11.55 -9.32
N ILE A 87 5.03 -12.64 -9.80
CA ILE A 87 5.14 -12.92 -11.23
C ILE A 87 3.93 -13.74 -11.63
N ILE A 88 3.21 -13.26 -12.64
CA ILE A 88 2.04 -13.90 -13.23
C ILE A 88 2.42 -14.43 -14.60
N GLU A 89 2.18 -15.72 -14.82
CA GLU A 89 2.34 -16.39 -16.11
C GLU A 89 1.06 -17.18 -16.39
N GLY A 90 0.48 -17.02 -17.59
CA GLY A 90 -0.78 -17.71 -17.95
C GLY A 90 -1.95 -17.42 -16.99
N GLY A 91 -1.96 -16.24 -16.36
CA GLY A 91 -2.98 -15.83 -15.39
C GLY A 91 -2.80 -16.39 -13.97
N ARG A 92 -1.76 -17.18 -13.70
CA ARG A 92 -1.46 -17.76 -12.39
C ARG A 92 -0.19 -17.16 -11.80
N ALA A 93 -0.16 -17.00 -10.48
CA ALA A 93 1.04 -16.55 -9.79
C ALA A 93 2.03 -17.72 -9.68
N VAL A 94 3.17 -17.60 -10.35
CA VAL A 94 4.21 -18.65 -10.38
C VAL A 94 5.33 -18.39 -9.37
N MET A 95 5.57 -17.12 -9.03
CA MET A 95 6.64 -16.72 -8.12
C MET A 95 6.27 -15.47 -7.32
N ARG A 96 6.78 -15.38 -6.09
CA ARG A 96 6.77 -14.18 -5.25
C ARG A 96 8.19 -13.66 -5.10
N LEU A 97 8.33 -12.35 -5.24
CA LEU A 97 9.58 -11.61 -5.11
C LEU A 97 9.48 -10.70 -3.89
N CYS A 98 10.51 -10.75 -3.04
CA CYS A 98 10.68 -9.80 -1.94
C CYS A 98 11.90 -8.94 -2.22
N LEU A 99 11.66 -7.66 -2.48
CA LEU A 99 12.66 -6.61 -2.54
C LEU A 99 12.11 -5.46 -1.69
N GLN A 100 12.91 -4.98 -0.75
CA GLN A 100 12.51 -3.91 0.17
C GLN A 100 13.61 -2.85 0.21
N PRO A 101 13.25 -1.56 0.37
CA PRO A 101 14.23 -0.53 0.63
C PRO A 101 14.90 -0.76 1.99
N THR A 102 16.16 -0.34 2.12
CA THR A 102 16.89 -0.41 3.39
C THR A 102 16.41 0.62 4.40
N GLU A 103 15.86 1.73 3.92
CA GLU A 103 15.29 2.81 4.72
C GLU A 103 13.77 2.89 4.50
N TYR A 104 13.09 3.62 5.39
CA TYR A 104 11.67 3.87 5.22
C TYR A 104 11.41 4.67 3.93
N LEU A 105 10.54 4.14 3.07
CA LEU A 105 9.94 4.87 1.96
C LEU A 105 8.41 4.91 2.14
N PRO A 106 7.77 6.03 1.75
CA PRO A 106 6.33 6.09 1.52
C PRO A 106 5.86 4.97 0.58
N ASP A 107 4.66 4.44 0.79
CA ASP A 107 4.14 3.31 0.00
C ASP A 107 4.11 3.62 -1.52
N ALA A 108 3.77 4.86 -1.88
CA ALA A 108 3.77 5.31 -3.27
C ALA A 108 5.18 5.26 -3.91
N ASP A 109 6.22 5.62 -3.17
CA ASP A 109 7.61 5.55 -3.65
C ASP A 109 8.07 4.09 -3.78
N VAL A 110 7.59 3.19 -2.92
CA VAL A 110 7.88 1.75 -3.05
C VAL A 110 7.32 1.20 -4.38
N VAL A 111 6.10 1.59 -4.76
CA VAL A 111 5.52 1.20 -6.07
C VAL A 111 6.36 1.73 -7.23
N VAL A 112 6.75 3.01 -7.19
CA VAL A 112 7.61 3.62 -8.20
C VAL A 112 8.97 2.92 -8.28
N LEU A 113 9.58 2.60 -7.14
CA LEU A 113 10.84 1.88 -7.07
C LEU A 113 10.77 0.54 -7.80
N HIS A 114 9.74 -0.27 -7.53
CA HIS A 114 9.56 -1.55 -8.22
C HIS A 114 9.38 -1.35 -9.72
N LYS A 115 8.54 -0.39 -10.14
CA LYS A 115 8.31 -0.12 -11.56
C LYS A 115 9.60 0.28 -12.28
N LEU A 116 10.32 1.26 -11.77
CA LEU A 116 11.54 1.75 -12.40
C LEU A 116 12.61 0.67 -12.46
N MET A 117 12.78 -0.13 -11.39
CA MET A 117 13.76 -1.21 -11.42
C MET A 117 13.40 -2.29 -12.44
N ILE A 118 12.13 -2.71 -12.51
CA ILE A 118 11.67 -3.71 -13.47
C ILE A 118 11.84 -3.20 -14.91
N GLU A 119 11.38 -1.98 -15.20
CA GLU A 119 11.39 -1.43 -16.56
C GLU A 119 12.79 -1.04 -17.05
N ALA A 120 13.63 -0.49 -16.17
CA ALA A 120 14.97 -0.02 -16.56
C ALA A 120 16.04 -1.12 -16.52
N ASN A 121 15.97 -2.04 -15.56
CA ASN A 121 16.95 -3.12 -15.43
C ASN A 121 16.38 -4.32 -14.66
N GLU A 122 15.57 -5.11 -15.36
CA GLU A 122 14.92 -6.29 -14.81
C GLU A 122 15.90 -7.32 -14.25
N GLU A 123 17.06 -7.50 -14.89
CA GLU A 123 18.08 -8.45 -14.45
C GLU A 123 18.56 -8.11 -13.03
N VAL A 124 18.92 -6.85 -12.78
CA VAL A 124 19.36 -6.39 -11.45
C VAL A 124 18.21 -6.52 -10.43
N TYR A 125 16.97 -6.24 -10.83
CA TYR A 125 15.82 -6.42 -9.98
C TYR A 125 15.66 -7.88 -9.52
N LEU A 126 15.74 -8.82 -10.46
CA LEU A 126 15.65 -10.26 -10.20
C LEU A 126 16.86 -10.80 -9.43
N GLN A 127 18.05 -10.22 -9.60
CA GLN A 127 19.23 -10.60 -8.81
C GLN A 127 19.10 -10.15 -7.35
N LYS A 128 18.57 -8.95 -7.10
CA LYS A 128 18.40 -8.40 -5.74
C LYS A 128 17.21 -8.97 -4.99
N ALA A 129 16.15 -9.37 -5.69
CA ALA A 129 14.95 -9.87 -5.06
C ALA A 129 15.13 -11.30 -4.52
N ASN A 130 14.68 -11.53 -3.29
CA ASN A 130 14.50 -12.89 -2.77
C ASN A 130 13.32 -13.57 -3.48
N LYS A 131 13.52 -14.80 -3.96
CA LYS A 131 12.56 -15.54 -4.79
C LYS A 131 11.91 -16.66 -4.00
N TYR A 132 10.59 -16.72 -4.05
CA TYR A 132 9.79 -17.79 -3.45
C TYR A 132 8.86 -18.37 -4.51
N ALA A 133 8.95 -19.68 -4.75
CA ALA A 133 8.01 -20.35 -5.64
C ALA A 133 6.60 -20.33 -5.04
N CYS A 134 5.59 -20.02 -5.85
CA CYS A 134 4.21 -20.30 -5.47
C CYS A 134 3.98 -21.80 -5.64
N ARG A 135 3.66 -22.50 -4.56
CA ARG A 135 3.12 -23.86 -4.62
C ARG A 135 1.59 -23.77 -4.65
N ASP A 136 0.99 -24.63 -5.46
CA ASP A 136 -0.46 -24.84 -5.52
C ASP A 136 -1.03 -25.32 -4.17
#